data_AF-M2U825-F1
#
_entry.id   AF-M2U825-F1
#
_cell.length_a   1.000
_cell.length_b   1.000
_cell.length_c   1.000
_cell.angle_alpha   90.00
_cell.angle_beta   90.00
_cell.angle_gamma   90.00
#
_symmetry.space_group_name_H-M   'P 1'
#
loop_
_entity.id
_entity.type
_entity.pdbx_description
1 polymer ?
#
loop_
_entity_poly.entity_id
_entity_poly.type
_entity_poly.pdbx_seq_one_letter_code
_entity_poly.pdbx_strand_id
1 'polypeptide(L)'
;MKNFVVSAALAFGLATSAAALPITVSGVGITTDSGGPDGLAVETDTLISTPYFVADLAVGQSAQFDLFDIWTNQATSDGSDGTIEVEIALAGLGSGSTMGLTFEDAAFGSNQGVLDFSDSETFSIFYGTGVPGRIDVTLNGGTFNFTPCGVGEVFCDLEPGRDGAYSVTATIAHVYDPSPVPAPGALALLGLGLAGLGLRRRRAA
;
A
#
# COMPACT_ATOMS: atom_id res chain seq x y z
N MET A 1 -44.45 -53.17 -3.39
CA MET A 1 -43.22 -52.46 -3.79
C MET A 1 -43.28 -51.10 -3.10
N LYS A 2 -42.37 -50.83 -2.16
CA LYS A 2 -42.39 -49.62 -1.31
C LYS A 2 -41.56 -48.53 -1.98
N ASN A 3 -42.19 -47.42 -2.33
CA ASN A 3 -41.52 -46.29 -2.97
C ASN A 3 -40.77 -45.47 -1.90
N PHE A 4 -39.44 -45.41 -2.04
CA PHE A 4 -38.56 -44.54 -1.26
C PHE A 4 -38.58 -43.16 -1.91
N VAL A 5 -39.08 -42.15 -1.20
CA VAL A 5 -38.97 -40.73 -1.59
C VAL A 5 -37.73 -40.16 -0.94
N VAL A 6 -36.67 -39.91 -1.72
CA VAL A 6 -35.46 -39.23 -1.26
C VAL A 6 -35.70 -37.72 -1.36
N SER A 7 -35.85 -37.05 -0.22
CA SER A 7 -35.87 -35.58 -0.16
C SER A 7 -34.43 -35.07 -0.16
N ALA A 8 -33.99 -34.51 -1.29
CA ALA A 8 -32.73 -33.77 -1.37
C ALA A 8 -32.96 -32.36 -0.80
N ALA A 9 -32.45 -32.10 0.40
CA ALA A 9 -32.43 -30.77 0.98
C ALA A 9 -31.36 -29.92 0.26
N LEU A 10 -31.80 -29.00 -0.60
CA LEU A 10 -30.96 -27.98 -1.22
C LEU A 10 -30.56 -26.97 -0.14
N ALA A 11 -29.35 -27.08 0.40
CA ALA A 11 -28.78 -26.06 1.28
C ALA A 11 -28.36 -24.85 0.41
N PHE A 12 -29.23 -23.84 0.32
CA PHE A 12 -28.87 -22.52 -0.18
C PHE A 12 -27.86 -21.90 0.80
N GLY A 13 -26.58 -21.91 0.44
CA GLY A 13 -25.57 -21.13 1.15
C GLY A 13 -25.87 -19.65 0.98
N LEU A 14 -26.25 -18.98 2.07
CA LEU A 14 -26.32 -17.53 2.12
C LEU A 14 -24.90 -17.00 1.93
N ALA A 15 -24.60 -16.48 0.73
CA ALA A 15 -23.41 -15.69 0.51
C ALA A 15 -23.55 -14.42 1.36
N THR A 16 -22.91 -14.41 2.52
CA THR A 16 -22.71 -13.17 3.28
C THR A 16 -21.81 -12.28 2.45
N SER A 17 -22.36 -11.19 1.92
CA SER A 17 -21.56 -10.14 1.29
C SER A 17 -20.51 -9.66 2.29
N ALA A 18 -19.22 -9.82 1.96
CA ALA A 18 -18.15 -9.24 2.76
C ALA A 18 -18.40 -7.72 2.84
N ALA A 19 -18.39 -7.16 4.06
CA ALA A 19 -18.57 -5.73 4.24
C ALA A 19 -17.34 -5.01 3.68
N ALA A 20 -17.56 -3.91 2.95
CA ALA A 20 -16.45 -3.05 2.53
C ALA A 20 -15.83 -2.35 3.74
N LEU A 21 -14.50 -2.25 3.75
CA LEU A 21 -13.74 -1.53 4.76
C LEU A 21 -13.51 -0.09 4.27
N PRO A 22 -13.93 0.95 5.03
CA PRO A 22 -13.56 2.32 4.71
C PRO A 22 -12.06 2.51 4.93
N ILE A 23 -11.32 2.75 3.86
CA ILE A 23 -9.90 3.08 3.88
C ILE A 23 -9.77 4.58 3.64
N THR A 24 -9.09 5.26 4.56
CA THR A 24 -8.80 6.70 4.48
C THR A 24 -7.30 6.92 4.60
N VAL A 25 -6.69 7.54 3.60
CA VAL A 25 -5.30 8.01 3.68
C VAL A 25 -5.28 9.31 4.47
N SER A 26 -4.72 9.24 5.68
CA SER A 26 -4.63 10.36 6.61
C SER A 26 -3.32 11.15 6.50
N GLY A 27 -2.28 10.56 5.91
CA GLY A 27 -0.97 11.18 5.79
C GLY A 27 -0.17 10.60 4.64
N VAL A 28 0.56 11.47 3.95
CA VAL A 28 1.60 11.13 2.98
C VAL A 28 2.85 11.89 3.39
N GLY A 29 3.94 11.18 3.63
CA GLY A 29 5.26 11.73 3.91
C GLY A 29 6.18 11.41 2.74
N ILE A 30 6.91 12.41 2.24
CA ILE A 30 7.89 12.24 1.16
C ILE A 30 9.20 12.82 1.65
N THR A 31 10.24 11.99 1.66
CA THR A 31 11.59 12.41 2.01
C THR A 31 12.49 12.13 0.82
N THR A 32 13.11 13.17 0.28
CA THR A 32 14.10 13.05 -0.79
C THR A 32 15.48 13.33 -0.23
N ASP A 33 16.50 12.60 -0.69
CA ASP A 33 17.90 12.96 -0.41
C ASP A 33 18.35 14.07 -1.37
N SER A 34 17.71 15.24 -1.27
CA SER A 34 17.88 16.38 -2.18
C SER A 34 19.14 17.23 -1.90
N GLY A 35 20.19 16.66 -1.29
CA GLY A 35 21.34 17.46 -0.85
C GLY A 35 22.71 16.77 -0.79
N GLY A 36 22.82 15.50 -1.19
CA GLY A 36 24.10 14.82 -1.34
C GLY A 36 24.84 15.20 -2.64
N PRO A 37 26.17 14.98 -2.72
CA PRO A 37 26.92 15.07 -3.97
C PRO A 37 26.70 13.86 -4.90
N ASP A 38 25.66 13.07 -4.63
CA ASP A 38 25.36 11.80 -5.26
C ASP A 38 23.86 11.77 -5.59
N GLY A 39 23.48 11.78 -6.88
CA GLY A 39 22.12 11.51 -7.30
C GLY A 39 21.49 12.53 -8.23
N LEU A 40 20.46 12.10 -8.98
CA LEU A 40 19.50 13.03 -9.57
C LEU A 40 18.65 13.64 -8.45
N ALA A 41 18.90 14.91 -8.14
CA ALA A 41 18.15 15.69 -7.17
C ALA A 41 16.75 15.96 -7.71
N VAL A 42 15.75 15.61 -6.93
CA VAL A 42 14.33 15.71 -7.29
C VAL A 42 13.58 16.63 -6.36
N GLU A 43 12.60 17.30 -6.94
CA GLU A 43 11.59 18.09 -6.27
C GLU A 43 10.27 17.31 -6.27
N THR A 44 9.44 17.55 -5.26
CA THR A 44 8.12 16.93 -5.17
C THR A 44 7.05 17.94 -4.78
N ASP A 45 5.84 17.75 -5.29
CA ASP A 45 4.67 18.53 -4.91
C ASP A 45 3.48 17.60 -4.69
N THR A 46 2.91 17.64 -3.48
CA THR A 46 1.80 16.76 -3.14
C THR A 46 0.54 17.23 -3.84
N LEU A 47 -0.10 16.34 -4.61
CA LEU A 47 -1.23 16.69 -5.48
C LEU A 47 -2.58 16.79 -4.75
N ILE A 48 -2.63 16.35 -3.51
CA ILE A 48 -3.87 16.09 -2.78
C ILE A 48 -3.91 16.85 -1.46
N SER A 49 -5.10 17.35 -1.10
CA SER A 49 -5.39 17.97 0.19
C SER A 49 -6.08 16.98 1.13
N THR A 50 -5.79 17.03 2.44
CA THR A 50 -6.37 16.12 3.45
C THR A 50 -7.90 16.18 3.53
N PRO A 51 -8.62 15.02 3.65
CA PRO A 51 -8.11 13.66 3.56
C PRO A 51 -7.66 13.33 2.14
N TYR A 52 -6.46 12.76 2.02
CA TYR A 52 -5.77 12.58 0.75
C TYR A 52 -6.52 11.61 -0.19
N PHE A 53 -7.17 10.59 0.37
CA PHE A 53 -7.94 9.60 -0.37
C PHE A 53 -8.94 8.88 0.56
N VAL A 54 -10.13 8.56 0.06
CA VAL A 54 -11.15 7.78 0.77
C VAL A 54 -11.80 6.79 -0.20
N ALA A 55 -11.82 5.50 0.16
CA ALA A 55 -12.57 4.49 -0.58
C ALA A 55 -13.09 3.38 0.34
N ASP A 56 -14.25 2.84 -0.01
CA ASP A 56 -14.80 1.64 0.62
C ASP A 56 -14.37 0.42 -0.20
N LEU A 57 -13.40 -0.35 0.31
CA LEU A 57 -12.86 -1.53 -0.38
C LEU A 57 -13.32 -2.83 0.29
N ALA A 58 -14.05 -3.66 -0.45
CA ALA A 58 -14.26 -5.05 -0.05
C ALA A 58 -12.96 -5.86 -0.21
N VAL A 59 -12.88 -6.99 0.48
CA VAL A 59 -11.75 -7.94 0.33
C VAL A 59 -11.56 -8.33 -1.14
N GLY A 60 -10.33 -8.21 -1.63
CA GLY A 60 -9.93 -8.45 -3.01
C GLY A 60 -10.10 -7.25 -3.94
N GLN A 61 -10.61 -6.11 -3.46
CA GLN A 61 -10.71 -4.88 -4.24
C GLN A 61 -9.48 -3.98 -4.04
N SER A 62 -9.23 -3.15 -5.05
CA SER A 62 -8.20 -2.11 -5.02
C SER A 62 -8.73 -0.81 -5.62
N ALA A 63 -8.05 0.29 -5.29
CA ALA A 63 -8.28 1.59 -5.88
C ALA A 63 -6.96 2.34 -6.05
N GLN A 64 -6.88 3.18 -7.08
CA GLN A 64 -5.70 3.95 -7.44
C GLN A 64 -5.98 5.45 -7.30
N PHE A 65 -4.96 6.20 -6.92
CA PHE A 65 -4.99 7.66 -6.86
C PHE A 65 -3.58 8.25 -7.04
N ASP A 66 -3.54 9.51 -7.48
CA ASP A 66 -2.30 10.26 -7.64
C ASP A 66 -1.84 10.79 -6.28
N LEU A 67 -0.55 10.63 -5.96
CA LEU A 67 0.04 11.03 -4.68
C LEU A 67 0.69 12.41 -4.77
N PHE A 68 1.69 12.52 -5.64
CA PHE A 68 2.54 13.70 -5.79
C PHE A 68 3.12 13.74 -7.21
N ASP A 69 3.45 14.94 -7.65
CA ASP A 69 4.30 15.16 -8.81
C ASP A 69 5.76 15.08 -8.40
N ILE A 70 6.59 14.44 -9.22
CA ILE A 70 8.05 14.46 -9.12
C ILE A 70 8.65 15.10 -10.38
N TRP A 71 9.67 15.94 -10.20
CA TRP A 71 10.45 16.50 -11.30
C TRP A 71 11.87 16.81 -10.82
N THR A 72 12.75 17.24 -11.73
CA THR A 72 14.08 17.75 -11.40
C THR A 72 14.29 19.16 -11.97
N ASN A 73 15.08 19.95 -11.26
CA ASN A 73 15.61 21.24 -11.75
C ASN A 73 17.05 21.09 -12.29
N GLN A 74 17.59 19.87 -12.34
CA GLN A 74 18.91 19.59 -12.88
C GLN A 74 18.80 19.29 -14.38
N ALA A 75 19.77 19.79 -15.14
CA ALA A 75 19.95 19.47 -16.56
C ALA A 75 20.77 18.18 -16.77
N THR A 76 21.59 17.82 -15.77
CA THR A 76 22.47 16.64 -15.78
C THR A 76 22.58 16.08 -14.37
N SER A 77 22.67 14.77 -14.24
CA SER A 77 23.09 14.09 -13.00
C SER A 77 24.61 14.02 -12.88
N ASP A 78 25.09 13.76 -11.67
CA ASP A 78 26.49 13.43 -11.39
C ASP A 78 26.83 11.95 -11.67
N GLY A 79 25.87 11.16 -12.18
CA GLY A 79 26.00 9.74 -12.46
C GLY A 79 25.81 8.83 -11.24
N SER A 80 25.42 9.37 -10.09
CA SER A 80 24.98 8.62 -8.92
C SER A 80 23.44 8.48 -8.89
N ASP A 81 22.95 7.53 -8.09
CA ASP A 81 21.53 7.34 -7.84
C ASP A 81 21.11 8.12 -6.58
N GLY A 82 20.01 8.87 -6.67
CA GLY A 82 19.34 9.48 -5.53
C GLY A 82 18.33 8.51 -4.90
N THR A 83 17.82 8.86 -3.72
CA THR A 83 16.80 8.08 -3.02
C THR A 83 15.58 8.93 -2.66
N ILE A 84 14.43 8.26 -2.64
CA ILE A 84 13.16 8.84 -2.19
C ILE A 84 12.43 7.84 -1.30
N GLU A 85 12.07 8.25 -0.09
CA GLU A 85 11.21 7.49 0.81
C GLU A 85 9.79 8.05 0.76
N VAL A 86 8.81 7.17 0.62
CA VAL A 86 7.39 7.52 0.65
C VAL A 86 6.72 6.75 1.80
N GLU A 87 6.19 7.49 2.77
CA GLU A 87 5.39 6.97 3.87
C GLU A 87 3.90 7.24 3.63
N ILE A 88 3.04 6.23 3.81
CA ILE A 88 1.59 6.39 3.77
C ILE A 88 0.99 5.94 5.09
N ALA A 89 0.18 6.82 5.69
CA ALA A 89 -0.58 6.55 6.90
C ALA A 89 -2.08 6.41 6.60
N LEU A 90 -2.65 5.29 7.03
CA LEU A 90 -4.07 4.96 6.93
C LEU A 90 -4.78 5.18 8.27
N ALA A 91 -5.85 5.97 8.27
CA ALA A 91 -6.57 6.37 9.47
C ALA A 91 -7.10 5.15 10.23
N GLY A 92 -6.59 4.93 11.44
CA GLY A 92 -7.02 3.82 12.32
C GLY A 92 -6.52 2.43 11.90
N LEU A 93 -5.70 2.31 10.86
CA LEU A 93 -5.20 1.03 10.34
C LEU A 93 -3.68 0.88 10.48
N GLY A 94 -2.93 1.98 10.43
CA GLY A 94 -1.46 2.00 10.61
C GLY A 94 -0.75 2.84 9.56
N SER A 95 0.58 2.73 9.49
CA SER A 95 1.39 3.31 8.41
C SER A 95 2.42 2.31 7.90
N GLY A 96 2.97 2.60 6.73
CA GLY A 96 4.12 1.90 6.16
C GLY A 96 4.86 2.82 5.20
N SER A 97 6.11 2.49 4.91
CA SER A 97 6.94 3.24 3.96
C SER A 97 7.65 2.30 2.99
N THR A 98 8.11 2.88 1.89
CA THR A 98 8.99 2.23 0.94
C THR A 98 9.99 3.20 0.32
N MET A 99 11.05 2.69 -0.29
CA MET A 99 12.17 3.46 -0.81
C MET A 99 12.34 3.24 -2.31
N GLY A 100 12.29 4.33 -3.07
CA GLY A 100 12.63 4.35 -4.49
C GLY A 100 14.01 4.93 -4.74
N LEU A 101 14.50 4.70 -5.95
CA LEU A 101 15.71 5.29 -6.50
C LEU A 101 15.35 6.33 -7.56
N THR A 102 16.14 7.40 -7.64
CA THR A 102 16.04 8.41 -8.68
C THR A 102 17.34 8.54 -9.45
N PHE A 103 17.31 8.33 -10.76
CA PHE A 103 18.53 8.38 -11.58
C PHE A 103 18.23 8.91 -12.98
N GLU A 104 19.28 9.27 -13.70
CA GLU A 104 19.20 9.66 -15.10
C GLU A 104 19.35 8.43 -15.99
N ASP A 105 18.46 8.28 -16.97
CA ASP A 105 18.53 7.24 -17.99
C ASP A 105 18.67 7.86 -19.38
N ALA A 106 19.85 7.65 -19.98
CA ALA A 106 20.15 8.07 -21.34
C ALA A 106 19.90 6.91 -22.31
N ALA A 107 18.75 6.94 -22.99
CA ALA A 107 18.37 5.95 -24.00
C ALA A 107 18.47 6.55 -25.41
N PHE A 108 19.24 5.92 -26.31
CA PHE A 108 19.47 6.27 -27.72
C PHE A 108 18.70 7.49 -28.26
N GLY A 109 19.28 8.68 -28.10
CA GLY A 109 18.71 9.93 -28.62
C GLY A 109 17.65 10.57 -27.71
N SER A 110 17.64 10.23 -26.42
CA SER A 110 16.85 10.92 -25.40
C SER A 110 17.51 10.80 -24.03
N ASN A 111 17.13 11.71 -23.13
CA ASN A 111 17.50 11.69 -21.74
C ASN A 111 16.27 11.92 -20.86
N GLN A 112 16.18 11.23 -19.73
CA GLN A 112 15.04 11.31 -18.81
C GLN A 112 15.48 11.00 -17.38
N GLY A 113 14.80 11.61 -16.40
CA GLY A 113 14.83 11.15 -15.03
C GLY A 113 13.96 9.92 -14.88
N VAL A 114 14.37 9.00 -14.02
CA VAL A 114 13.64 7.77 -13.68
C VAL A 114 13.42 7.75 -12.18
N LEU A 115 12.20 7.47 -11.78
CA LEU A 115 11.85 7.05 -10.43
C LEU A 115 11.54 5.56 -10.47
N ASP A 116 12.36 4.75 -9.79
CA ASP A 116 12.19 3.31 -9.74
C ASP A 116 11.87 2.83 -8.31
N PHE A 117 10.80 2.03 -8.19
CA PHE A 117 10.45 1.32 -6.96
C PHE A 117 10.56 -0.21 -7.13
N SER A 118 11.13 -0.73 -8.22
CA SER A 118 11.10 -2.15 -8.58
C SER A 118 11.54 -3.11 -7.45
N ASP A 119 12.50 -2.70 -6.62
CA ASP A 119 12.98 -3.49 -5.48
C ASP A 119 12.04 -3.45 -4.25
N SER A 120 11.13 -2.48 -4.16
CA SER A 120 10.25 -2.28 -3.00
C SER A 120 8.90 -1.65 -3.34
N GLU A 121 8.34 -1.99 -4.50
CA GLU A 121 7.15 -1.35 -5.06
C GLU A 121 5.92 -1.47 -4.15
N THR A 122 5.84 -2.56 -3.39
CA THR A 122 4.70 -2.87 -2.53
C THR A 122 5.12 -3.06 -1.08
N PHE A 123 4.40 -2.39 -0.17
CA PHE A 123 4.48 -2.65 1.27
C PHE A 123 3.10 -2.98 1.84
N SER A 124 3.11 -3.64 3.01
CA SER A 124 1.89 -4.17 3.64
C SER A 124 1.64 -3.52 5.01
N ILE A 125 0.41 -3.07 5.22
CA ILE A 125 -0.08 -2.58 6.52
C ILE A 125 -0.97 -3.67 7.12
N PHE A 126 -0.59 -4.14 8.32
CA PHE A 126 -1.33 -5.16 9.06
C PHE A 126 -2.17 -4.52 10.17
N TYR A 127 -3.43 -4.92 10.28
CA TYR A 127 -4.39 -4.30 11.21
C TYR A 127 -5.27 -5.33 11.93
N GLY A 128 -5.90 -4.91 13.04
CA GLY A 128 -6.77 -5.77 13.85
C GLY A 128 -6.03 -6.67 14.84
N THR A 129 -6.78 -7.52 15.56
CA THR A 129 -6.25 -8.43 16.59
C THR A 129 -6.48 -9.89 16.22
N GLY A 130 -5.56 -10.79 16.60
CA GLY A 130 -5.66 -12.22 16.29
C GLY A 130 -4.83 -12.56 15.06
N VAL A 131 -5.46 -13.08 14.00
CA VAL A 131 -4.84 -13.12 12.68
C VAL A 131 -5.10 -11.73 12.07
N PRO A 132 -4.05 -10.91 11.85
CA PRO A 132 -4.24 -9.55 11.37
C PRO A 132 -4.87 -9.56 9.97
N GLY A 133 -5.62 -8.51 9.64
CA GLY A 133 -5.96 -8.19 8.25
C GLY A 133 -4.75 -7.57 7.55
N ARG A 134 -4.84 -7.45 6.22
CA ARG A 134 -3.76 -6.91 5.39
C ARG A 134 -4.29 -5.96 4.32
N ILE A 135 -3.65 -4.82 4.24
CA ILE A 135 -3.78 -3.86 3.15
C ILE A 135 -2.41 -3.77 2.47
N ASP A 136 -2.40 -3.87 1.15
CA ASP A 136 -1.20 -3.64 0.36
C ASP A 136 -1.27 -2.26 -0.29
N VAL A 137 -0.12 -1.59 -0.31
CA VAL A 137 0.07 -0.30 -0.96
C VAL A 137 1.18 -0.49 -1.97
N THR A 138 0.88 -0.25 -3.24
CA THR A 138 1.81 -0.35 -4.37
C THR A 138 2.05 1.03 -4.96
N LEU A 139 3.31 1.44 -5.10
CA LEU A 139 3.71 2.73 -5.69
C LEU A 139 4.21 2.53 -7.11
N ASN A 140 3.68 3.29 -8.05
CA ASN A 140 4.15 3.23 -9.43
C ASN A 140 5.13 4.37 -9.69
N GLY A 141 6.37 3.99 -9.99
CA GLY A 141 7.40 4.88 -10.51
C GLY A 141 7.23 5.11 -12.01
N GLY A 142 8.06 5.98 -12.57
CA GLY A 142 7.99 6.34 -13.98
C GLY A 142 9.11 7.30 -14.39
N THR A 143 9.00 7.83 -15.60
CA THR A 143 10.01 8.72 -16.18
C THR A 143 9.52 10.17 -16.17
N PHE A 144 10.44 11.10 -15.96
CA PHE A 144 10.18 12.55 -15.86
C PHE A 144 11.26 13.36 -16.58
N ASN A 145 10.98 14.63 -16.84
CA ASN A 145 11.90 15.62 -17.46
C ASN A 145 12.57 15.11 -18.75
N PHE A 146 11.77 14.43 -19.58
CA PHE A 146 12.21 13.84 -20.85
C PHE A 146 12.63 14.90 -21.86
N THR A 147 13.81 14.73 -22.47
CA THR A 147 14.28 15.54 -23.60
C THR A 147 14.68 14.65 -24.77
N PRO A 148 14.11 14.85 -25.97
CA PRO A 148 14.61 14.22 -27.19
C PRO A 148 15.90 14.91 -27.64
N CYS A 149 16.93 14.14 -27.97
CA CYS A 149 18.17 14.68 -28.51
C CYS A 149 17.98 15.14 -29.96
N GLY A 150 18.71 16.18 -30.36
CA GLY A 150 18.73 16.64 -31.74
C GLY A 150 19.27 15.58 -32.70
N VAL A 151 18.92 15.69 -33.99
CA VAL A 151 19.45 14.79 -35.02
C VAL A 151 20.98 14.89 -35.06
N GLY A 152 21.67 13.81 -34.68
CA GLY A 152 23.13 13.73 -34.65
C GLY A 152 23.75 13.95 -33.27
N GLU A 153 22.95 14.21 -32.23
CA GLU A 153 23.40 14.29 -30.84
C GLU A 153 23.31 12.92 -30.18
N VAL A 154 24.36 12.55 -29.46
CA VAL A 154 24.45 11.28 -28.72
C VAL A 154 23.97 11.45 -27.27
N PHE A 155 24.04 12.68 -26.75
CA PHE A 155 23.63 13.05 -25.40
C PHE A 155 22.91 14.39 -25.45
N CYS A 156 21.82 14.48 -24.71
CA CYS A 156 21.07 15.71 -24.48
C CYS A 156 20.81 15.83 -22.99
N ASP A 157 20.67 17.06 -22.51
CA ASP A 157 20.38 17.35 -21.11
C ASP A 157 18.91 17.05 -20.79
N LEU A 158 18.58 16.83 -19.52
CA LEU A 158 17.21 16.79 -19.01
C LEU A 158 16.55 18.17 -19.18
N GLU A 159 15.23 18.21 -19.38
CA GLU A 159 14.49 19.48 -19.48
C GLU A 159 14.16 19.94 -18.06
N PRO A 160 14.83 20.95 -17.47
CA PRO A 160 14.63 21.26 -16.07
C PRO A 160 13.28 21.92 -15.81
N GLY A 161 12.69 21.64 -14.65
CA GLY A 161 11.47 22.29 -14.19
C GLY A 161 10.25 21.39 -14.21
N ARG A 162 9.09 21.95 -13.84
CA ARG A 162 7.88 21.16 -13.58
C ARG A 162 7.15 20.70 -14.84
N ASP A 163 7.43 21.28 -16.00
CA ASP A 163 6.70 20.96 -17.24
C ASP A 163 6.91 19.51 -17.70
N GLY A 164 8.01 18.88 -17.28
CA GLY A 164 8.30 17.47 -17.47
C GLY A 164 7.94 16.58 -16.27
N ALA A 165 7.15 17.05 -15.30
CA ALA A 165 6.85 16.29 -14.10
C ALA A 165 6.10 14.98 -14.38
N TYR A 166 6.33 13.99 -13.53
CA TYR A 166 5.61 12.72 -13.50
C TYR A 166 4.72 12.65 -12.26
N SER A 167 3.46 12.28 -12.42
CA SER A 167 2.55 12.06 -11.30
C SER A 167 2.67 10.63 -10.78
N VAL A 168 3.23 10.49 -9.59
CA VAL A 168 3.38 9.20 -8.89
C VAL A 168 2.03 8.73 -8.38
N THR A 169 1.68 7.47 -8.63
CA THR A 169 0.39 6.91 -8.21
C THR A 169 0.55 5.81 -7.17
N ALA A 170 -0.38 5.76 -6.22
CA ALA A 170 -0.54 4.64 -5.31
C ALA A 170 -1.75 3.80 -5.70
N THR A 171 -1.59 2.48 -5.62
CA THR A 171 -2.71 1.53 -5.57
C THR A 171 -2.83 0.96 -4.17
N ILE A 172 -4.00 1.11 -3.55
CA ILE A 172 -4.31 0.48 -2.27
C ILE A 172 -5.21 -0.72 -2.53
N ALA A 173 -4.84 -1.88 -2.00
CA ALA A 173 -5.59 -3.12 -2.12
C ALA A 173 -5.96 -3.68 -0.74
N HIS A 174 -7.24 -3.99 -0.54
CA HIS A 174 -7.70 -4.70 0.65
C HIS A 174 -7.55 -6.21 0.42
N VAL A 175 -6.54 -6.85 1.02
CA VAL A 175 -6.18 -8.24 0.69
C VAL A 175 -6.99 -9.25 1.49
N TYR A 176 -7.12 -9.06 2.80
CA TYR A 176 -7.96 -9.90 3.67
C TYR A 176 -8.29 -9.22 5.00
N ASP A 177 -9.44 -9.57 5.55
CA ASP A 177 -9.91 -9.11 6.86
C ASP A 177 -9.18 -9.79 8.02
N PRO A 178 -9.09 -9.13 9.19
CA PRO A 178 -8.64 -9.77 10.41
C PRO A 178 -9.62 -10.87 10.81
N SER A 179 -9.09 -12.01 11.27
CA SER A 179 -9.92 -13.08 11.84
C SER A 179 -9.63 -13.26 13.32
N PRO A 180 -10.66 -13.35 14.17
CA PRO A 180 -10.47 -13.59 15.59
C PRO A 180 -9.88 -14.98 15.80
N VAL A 181 -8.80 -15.06 16.57
CA VAL A 181 -8.29 -16.35 17.02
C VAL A 181 -9.32 -16.93 17.99
N PRO A 182 -9.86 -18.15 17.77
CA PRO A 182 -10.77 -18.78 18.70
C PRO A 182 -10.15 -18.80 20.09
N ALA A 183 -10.87 -18.29 21.09
CA ALA A 183 -10.40 -18.32 22.47
C ALA A 183 -9.97 -19.76 22.81
N PRO A 184 -8.75 -19.97 23.38
CA PRO A 184 -8.31 -21.30 23.73
C PRO A 184 -9.40 -21.98 24.56
N GLY A 185 -9.83 -23.19 24.17
CA GLY A 185 -10.88 -23.92 24.90
C GLY A 185 -10.55 -24.10 26.40
N ALA A 186 -9.27 -23.96 26.76
CA ALA A 186 -8.79 -23.85 28.13
C ALA A 186 -9.46 -22.73 28.95
N LEU A 187 -9.82 -21.57 28.37
CA LEU A 187 -10.55 -20.51 29.07
C LEU A 187 -12.00 -20.92 29.37
N ALA A 188 -12.65 -21.60 28.42
CA ALA A 188 -13.97 -22.17 28.66
C ALA A 188 -13.91 -23.27 29.74
N LEU A 189 -12.89 -24.14 29.70
CA LEU A 189 -12.66 -25.17 30.71
C LEU A 189 -12.30 -24.60 32.07
N LEU A 190 -11.52 -23.52 32.13
CA LEU A 190 -11.20 -22.81 33.38
C LEU A 190 -12.47 -22.18 33.97
N GLY A 191 -13.29 -21.54 33.14
CA GLY A 191 -14.59 -20.99 33.55
C GLY A 191 -15.51 -22.08 34.11
N LEU A 192 -15.62 -23.22 33.43
CA LEU A 192 -16.39 -24.38 33.89
C LEU A 192 -15.80 -25.00 35.16
N GLY A 193 -14.48 -25.07 35.28
CA GLY A 193 -13.77 -25.59 36.45
C GLY A 193 -14.03 -24.72 37.69
N LEU A 194 -13.94 -23.40 37.56
CA LEU A 194 -14.24 -22.45 38.63
C LEU A 194 -15.73 -22.47 39.02
N ALA A 195 -16.63 -22.55 38.04
CA ALA A 195 -18.06 -22.72 38.30
C ALA A 195 -18.34 -24.03 39.06
N GLY A 196 -17.69 -25.12 38.66
CA GLY A 196 -17.77 -26.41 39.36
C GLY A 196 -17.27 -26.35 40.81
N LEU A 197 -16.16 -25.65 41.07
CA LEU A 197 -15.63 -25.42 42.42
C LEU A 197 -16.57 -24.57 43.28
N GLY A 198 -17.17 -23.52 42.70
CA GLY A 198 -18.16 -22.68 43.38
C GLY A 198 -19.41 -23.46 43.81
N LEU A 199 -19.93 -24.34 42.95
CA LEU A 199 -21.06 -25.21 43.26
C LEU A 199 -20.71 -26.25 44.34
N ARG A 200 -19.48 -26.78 44.34
CA ARG A 200 -19.02 -27.71 45.39
C ARG A 200 -18.99 -27.05 46.77
N ARG A 201 -18.57 -25.78 46.86
CA ARG A 201 -18.54 -25.03 48.13
C ARG A 201 -19.94 -24.83 48.73
N ARG A 202 -20.98 -24.65 47.89
CA ARG A 202 -22.37 -24.49 48.34
C ARG A 202 -23.03 -25.77 48.85
N ARG A 203 -22.52 -26.96 48.51
CA ARG A 203 -23.02 -28.24 49.06
C ARG A 203 -22.35 -28.66 50.37
N ALA A 204 -21.24 -28.03 50.73
CA ALA A 204 -20.48 -28.35 51.94
C ALA A 204 -20.74 -27.38 53.11
N ALA A 205 -21.52 -26.32 52.87
CA ALA A 205 -22.06 -25.42 53.88
C ALA A 205 -23.55 -25.74 54.07
#